data_AF-A0A2T5JHM9-F1
#
_entry.id   AF-A0A2T5JHM9-F1
#
_cell.length_a   1.000
_cell.length_b   1.000
_cell.length_c   1.000
_cell.angle_alpha   90.00
_cell.angle_beta   90.00
_cell.angle_gamma   90.00
#
_symmetry.space_group_name_H-M   'P 1'
#
loop_
_entity.id
_entity.type
_entity.pdbx_description
1 polymer ?
#
loop_
_entity_poly.entity_id
_entity_poly.type
_entity_poly.pdbx_seq_one_letter_code
_entity_poly.pdbx_strand_id
1 'polypeptide(L)' 'MSTRFRFRGLVFLGLVATAMSGPALAASVVYTYDALGRLSKATYSTGAIITYAYDAAGNRTSAVTTGAP' A
#
# COMPACT_ATOMS: atom_id res chain seq x y z
N MET A 1 33.85 0.83 8.12
CA MET A 1 32.85 0.16 7.28
C MET A 1 31.52 0.89 7.45
N SER A 2 31.19 1.82 6.57
CA SER A 2 30.04 2.74 6.71
C SER A 2 28.84 2.23 5.92
N THR A 3 27.72 1.97 6.61
CA THR A 3 26.41 1.95 5.94
C THR A 3 25.39 2.60 6.86
N ARG A 4 25.45 3.93 6.92
CA ARG A 4 24.45 4.73 7.64
C ARG A 4 23.18 4.74 6.80
N PHE A 5 22.23 3.86 7.13
CA PHE A 5 20.84 3.97 6.67
C PHE A 5 20.27 5.29 7.17
N ARG A 6 20.25 6.32 6.30
CA ARG A 6 19.64 7.61 6.63
C ARG A 6 18.14 7.48 6.43
N PHE A 7 17.42 7.20 7.52
CA PHE A 7 15.99 7.48 7.62
C PHE A 7 15.81 9.01 7.51
N ARG A 8 15.19 9.46 6.41
CA ARG A 8 14.75 10.85 6.23
C ARG A 8 13.24 10.84 5.99
N GLY A 9 12.50 11.42 6.93
CA GLY A 9 11.24 12.11 6.64
C GLY A 9 9.95 11.41 7.09
N LEU A 10 9.40 11.94 8.20
CA LEU A 10 8.00 12.33 8.44
C LEU A 10 6.85 11.29 8.27
N VAL A 11 6.20 11.00 9.40
CA VAL A 11 4.99 10.17 9.66
C VAL A 11 3.73 10.85 9.05
N PHE A 12 2.76 10.16 8.42
CA PHE A 12 1.45 9.64 8.91
C PHE A 12 0.68 9.22 7.63
N LEU A 13 -0.03 8.10 7.47
CA LEU A 13 -1.05 7.45 8.29
C LEU A 13 -1.05 5.94 7.96
N GLY A 14 -0.32 5.15 8.74
CA GLY A 14 -0.34 3.69 8.62
C GLY A 14 -1.30 3.11 9.64
N LEU A 15 -2.60 2.99 9.32
CA LEU A 15 -3.43 2.01 10.00
C LEU A 15 -2.96 0.62 9.54
N VAL A 16 -1.88 0.12 10.15
CA VAL A 16 -1.50 -1.28 10.02
C VAL A 16 -2.36 -2.08 10.99
N ALA A 17 -3.58 -2.39 10.56
CA ALA A 17 -4.41 -3.37 11.23
C ALA A 17 -3.91 -4.76 10.83
N THR A 18 -2.94 -5.30 11.58
CA THR A 18 -2.67 -6.75 11.54
C THR A 18 -3.76 -7.46 12.33
N ALA A 19 -4.88 -7.74 11.67
CA ALA A 19 -5.87 -8.68 12.16
C ALA A 19 -5.58 -10.06 11.54
N MET A 20 -4.98 -10.97 12.31
CA MET A 20 -5.16 -12.40 12.08
C MET A 20 -6.06 -12.93 13.19
N SER A 21 -7.27 -13.39 12.86
CA SER A 21 -7.88 -14.58 13.48
C SER A 21 -9.32 -14.82 12.96
N GLY A 22 -9.53 -16.01 12.38
CA GLY A 22 -10.85 -16.63 12.15
C GLY A 22 -11.04 -17.13 10.72
N PRO A 23 -11.55 -18.37 10.48
CA PRO A 23 -11.87 -18.83 9.14
C PRO A 23 -13.17 -18.16 8.71
N ALA A 24 -13.08 -16.91 8.30
CA ALA A 24 -14.15 -16.25 7.60
C ALA A 24 -13.78 -16.26 6.12
N LEU A 25 -14.75 -16.60 5.27
CA LEU A 25 -14.76 -16.25 3.84
C LEU A 25 -14.77 -14.71 3.64
N ALA A 26 -14.22 -13.94 4.58
CA ALA A 26 -14.12 -12.50 4.57
C ALA A 26 -12.79 -12.12 3.90
N ALA A 27 -12.86 -11.86 2.60
CA ALA A 27 -11.77 -11.17 1.93
C ALA A 27 -11.73 -9.72 2.43
N SER A 28 -10.61 -9.29 3.03
CA SER A 28 -10.41 -7.90 3.47
C SER A 28 -9.47 -7.18 2.50
N VAL A 29 -9.69 -5.89 2.30
CA VAL A 29 -8.81 -5.04 1.46
C VAL A 29 -8.36 -3.84 2.27
N VAL A 30 -7.05 -3.58 2.26
CA VAL A 30 -6.43 -2.42 2.90
C VAL A 30 -6.01 -1.42 1.82
N TYR A 31 -6.48 -0.17 1.96
CA TYR A 31 -6.15 0.92 1.05
C TYR A 31 -5.17 1.90 1.69
N THR A 32 -4.20 2.34 0.91
CA THR A 32 -3.14 3.27 1.34
C THR A 32 -3.15 4.47 0.40
N TYR A 33 -3.11 5.67 0.97
CA TYR A 33 -3.21 6.92 0.23
C TYR A 33 -1.90 7.70 0.30
N ASP A 34 -1.61 8.47 -0.75
CA ASP A 34 -0.52 9.44 -0.75
C ASP A 34 -0.91 10.73 -0.02
N ALA A 35 0.04 11.67 0.11
CA ALA A 35 -0.19 12.95 0.78
C ALA A 35 -1.23 13.85 0.08
N LEU A 36 -1.57 13.55 -1.18
CA LEU A 36 -2.61 14.26 -1.94
C LEU A 36 -3.97 13.56 -1.80
N GLY A 37 -4.07 12.52 -0.97
CA GLY A 37 -5.31 11.75 -0.77
C GLY A 37 -5.65 10.80 -1.92
N ARG A 38 -4.70 10.49 -2.80
CA ARG A 38 -4.91 9.57 -3.93
C ARG A 38 -4.52 8.16 -3.53
N LEU A 39 -5.24 7.17 -4.05
CA LEU A 39 -4.97 5.76 -3.74
C LEU A 39 -3.63 5.31 -4.29
N SER A 40 -2.65 5.03 -3.43
CA SER A 40 -1.31 4.58 -3.84
C SER A 40 -1.17 3.05 -3.82
N LYS A 41 -1.90 2.36 -2.94
CA LYS A 41 -1.77 0.89 -2.82
C LYS A 41 -3.04 0.24 -2.27
N ALA A 42 -3.44 -0.89 -2.87
CA ALA A 42 -4.47 -1.79 -2.37
C ALA A 42 -3.84 -3.15 -2.02
N THR A 43 -4.10 -3.67 -0.82
CA THR A 43 -3.60 -4.98 -0.37
C THR A 43 -4.78 -5.86 -0.01
N TYR A 44 -4.94 -6.94 -0.75
CA TYR A 44 -6.00 -7.92 -0.55
C TYR A 44 -5.52 -9.00 0.41
N SER A 45 -6.42 -9.50 1.26
CA SER A 45 -6.13 -10.64 2.15
C SER A 45 -5.84 -11.93 1.41
N THR A 46 -6.18 -11.99 0.11
CA THR A 46 -5.80 -13.09 -0.80
C THR A 46 -4.30 -13.07 -1.14
N GLY A 47 -3.57 -12.02 -0.76
CA GLY A 47 -2.16 -11.82 -1.07
C GLY A 47 -1.91 -11.00 -2.33
N ALA A 48 -2.94 -10.66 -3.10
CA ALA A 48 -2.83 -9.72 -4.20
C ALA A 48 -2.57 -8.30 -3.70
N ILE A 49 -1.66 -7.58 -4.36
CA ILE A 49 -1.28 -6.21 -4.04
C ILE A 49 -1.30 -5.43 -5.35
N ILE A 50 -1.97 -4.28 -5.35
CA ILE A 50 -1.97 -3.36 -6.49
C ILE A 50 -1.32 -2.06 -6.04
N THR A 51 -0.32 -1.60 -6.78
CA THR A 51 0.35 -0.31 -6.55
C THR A 51 0.07 0.63 -7.71
N TYR A 52 -0.23 1.89 -7.40
CA TYR A 52 -0.55 2.93 -8.37
C TYR A 52 0.50 4.04 -8.36
N ALA A 53 0.82 4.53 -9.55
CA ALA A 53 1.65 5.71 -9.74
C ALA A 53 0.87 6.80 -10.48
N TYR A 54 1.19 8.04 -10.16
CA TYR A 54 0.55 9.23 -10.70
C TYR A 54 1.58 10.26 -11.14
N ASP A 55 1.24 11.03 -12.16
CA ASP A 55 1.99 12.23 -12.51
C ASP A 55 1.65 13.41 -11.57
N ALA A 56 2.31 14.54 -11.79
CA ALA A 56 2.10 15.77 -11.03
C ALA A 56 0.72 16.41 -11.28
N ALA A 57 0.08 16.11 -12.42
CA ALA A 57 -1.25 16.61 -12.76
C ALA A 57 -2.39 15.76 -12.16
N GLY A 58 -2.06 14.61 -11.55
CA GLY A 58 -3.05 13.71 -10.96
C GLY A 58 -3.46 12.53 -11.84
N ASN A 59 -2.89 12.40 -13.04
CA ASN A 59 -3.23 11.30 -13.92
C ASN A 59 -2.50 10.03 -13.49
N ARG A 60 -3.23 8.91 -13.47
CA ARG A 60 -2.64 7.61 -13.16
C ARG A 60 -1.77 7.15 -14.33
N THR A 61 -0.47 6.99 -14.09
CA THR A 61 0.51 6.56 -15.09
C THR A 61 0.82 5.07 -15.01
N SER A 62 0.53 4.42 -13.88
CA SER A 62 0.79 2.98 -13.71
C SER A 62 -0.17 2.31 -12.73
N ALA A 63 -0.39 1.02 -12.96
CA ALA A 63 -1.03 0.08 -12.05
C ALA A 63 -0.27 -1.25 -12.13
N VAL A 64 0.39 -1.63 -11.05
CA VAL A 64 1.19 -2.86 -10.98
C VAL A 64 0.56 -3.80 -9.97
N THR A 65 0.18 -4.99 -10.43
CA THR A 65 -0.33 -6.06 -9.57
C THR A 65 0.78 -7.04 -9.24
N THR A 66 0.87 -7.44 -7.97
CA THR A 66 1.82 -8.44 -7.47
C THR A 66 1.09 -9.36 -6.51
N GLY A 67 1.24 -10.68 -6.64
CA GLY A 67 0.50 -11.69 -5.88
C GLY A 67 -0.39 -12.55 -6.78
N ALA A 68 -0.77 -13.74 -6.29
CA ALA A 68 -1.50 -14.73 -7.08
C ALA A 68 -2.90 -14.22 -7.49
N PRO A 69 -3.38 -14.58 -8.70
CA PRO A 69 -4.72 -14.23 -9.18
C PRO A 69 -5.83 -14.87 -8.34
#